data_AF-A0A954YBS1-F1
#
_entry.id   AF-A0A954YBS1-F1
#
_cell.length_a   1.000
_cell.length_b   1.000
_cell.length_c   1.000
_cell.angle_alpha   90.00
_cell.angle_beta   90.00
_cell.angle_gamma   90.00
#
_symmetry.space_group_name_H-M   'P 1'
#
loop_
_entity.id
_entity.type
_entity.pdbx_description
1 polymer ?
#
loop_
_entity_poly.entity_id
_entity_poly.type
_entity_poly.pdbx_seq_one_letter_code
_entity_poly.pdbx_strand_id
1 'polypeptide(L)'
;MTAETITSEHVDRRRAARTGERLRGDLRALVAALPLEARNATGAARWSGVSRPVCQRIIAATRHRADPLGCLRRLPGLQGLTSFVRAAADRGLRADLIQTVEASVAEYASLLDYLGGSQTDVFRALDRWEAENAFDESVDAEDSPDDPRLAARIASFNAMRRLSGREYEGQWSVFLYAPSRTNPGGVDSMASLGLIGVRLGENPLPICPIGRFVIGLEDHNVDPTSGLGDDGASGLPLGKLADFCSDNCPDLVARQAGHYVTGVVETAGVGSDPFDLVIVNRQSSAKHPAAATPPIDLVYLIDNGPSRALGVFVLLHKSLARQSVQGAGAYIRHDVCAARGNLAESPADRWQDRLPDGPRLECLGPDFRTAPSFVYDRMPELLSELLRLGDYRANDFLCYRVQTHYPVWNCPYLIWMDYSPEDTPDTL
;
A
#
# COMPACT_ATOMS: atom_id res chain seq x y z
N MET A 1 25.96 1.23 22.45
CA MET A 1 26.18 0.85 21.05
C MET A 1 26.79 2.03 20.32
N THR A 2 27.85 1.81 19.56
CA THR A 2 28.44 2.83 18.67
C THR A 2 27.56 3.01 17.43
N ALA A 3 27.52 4.22 16.85
CA ALA A 3 26.69 4.52 15.67
C ALA A 3 26.92 3.55 14.50
N GLU A 4 28.17 3.09 14.28
CA GLU A 4 28.51 2.08 13.25
C GLU A 4 27.78 0.73 13.44
N THR A 5 27.55 0.31 14.68
CA THR A 5 26.86 -0.97 14.98
C THR A 5 25.38 -0.87 14.62
N ILE A 6 24.75 0.27 14.91
CA ILE A 6 23.34 0.54 14.62
C ILE A 6 23.09 0.60 13.10
N THR A 7 24.01 1.18 12.33
CA THR A 7 23.88 1.25 10.86
C THR A 7 24.00 -0.13 10.20
N SER A 8 24.91 -0.98 10.68
CA SER A 8 25.07 -2.36 10.18
C SER A 8 23.80 -3.19 10.41
N GLU A 9 23.21 -3.09 11.60
CA GLU A 9 22.06 -3.90 11.99
C GLU A 9 20.79 -3.56 11.19
N HIS A 10 20.55 -2.27 10.91
CA HIS A 10 19.48 -1.84 10.02
C HIS A 10 19.66 -2.32 8.57
N VAL A 11 20.89 -2.37 8.08
CA VAL A 11 21.20 -2.92 6.75
C VAL A 11 20.90 -4.42 6.71
N ASP A 12 21.28 -5.14 7.76
CA ASP A 12 21.07 -6.59 7.88
C ASP A 12 19.58 -6.95 7.94
N ARG A 13 18.80 -6.22 8.75
CA ARG A 13 17.35 -6.39 8.83
C ARG A 13 16.66 -6.19 7.49
N ARG A 14 17.04 -5.13 6.75
CA ARG A 14 16.46 -4.85 5.42
C ARG A 14 16.86 -5.89 4.38
N ARG A 15 18.09 -6.38 4.45
CA ARG A 15 18.53 -7.50 3.61
C ARG A 15 17.67 -8.72 3.90
N ALA A 16 17.47 -9.08 5.16
CA ALA A 16 16.61 -10.18 5.56
C ALA A 16 15.16 -10.00 5.08
N ALA A 17 14.58 -8.81 5.25
CA ALA A 17 13.22 -8.51 4.80
C ALA A 17 13.08 -8.68 3.27
N ARG A 18 14.03 -8.16 2.48
CA ARG A 18 14.01 -8.31 1.02
C ARG A 18 14.14 -9.76 0.59
N THR A 19 15.07 -10.51 1.18
CA THR A 19 15.26 -11.94 0.88
C THR A 19 14.02 -12.75 1.27
N GLY A 20 13.40 -12.45 2.42
CA GLY A 20 12.16 -13.08 2.87
C GLY A 20 11.00 -12.80 1.91
N GLU A 21 10.83 -11.54 1.48
CA GLU A 21 9.76 -11.15 0.56
C GLU A 21 9.92 -11.82 -0.81
N ARG A 22 11.14 -11.76 -1.37
CA ARG A 22 11.45 -12.39 -2.66
C ARG A 22 11.22 -13.91 -2.62
N LEU A 23 11.78 -14.59 -1.62
CA LEU A 23 11.63 -16.03 -1.48
C LEU A 23 10.16 -16.42 -1.29
N ARG A 24 9.38 -15.63 -0.54
CA ARG A 24 7.94 -15.83 -0.39
C ARG A 24 7.20 -15.74 -1.72
N GLY A 25 7.47 -14.69 -2.51
CA GLY A 25 6.87 -14.48 -3.83
C GLY A 25 7.17 -15.64 -4.78
N ASP A 26 8.42 -16.05 -4.87
CA ASP A 26 8.84 -17.14 -5.77
C ASP A 26 8.26 -18.49 -5.33
N LEU A 27 8.25 -18.79 -4.03
CA LEU A 27 7.60 -20.00 -3.50
C LEU A 27 6.08 -19.97 -3.74
N ARG A 28 5.44 -18.80 -3.69
CA ARG A 28 4.01 -18.67 -3.99
C ARG A 28 3.75 -18.96 -5.46
N ALA A 29 4.55 -18.42 -6.37
CA ALA A 29 4.48 -18.73 -7.79
C ALA A 29 4.67 -20.23 -8.06
N LEU A 30 5.63 -20.86 -7.36
CA LEU A 30 5.85 -22.31 -7.43
C LEU A 30 4.63 -23.11 -6.96
N VAL A 31 4.04 -22.75 -5.82
CA VAL A 31 2.84 -23.40 -5.28
C VAL A 31 1.65 -23.22 -6.21
N ALA A 32 1.47 -22.04 -6.81
CA ALA A 32 0.41 -21.76 -7.77
C ALA A 32 0.56 -22.60 -9.05
N ALA A 33 1.78 -22.97 -9.45
CA ALA A 33 2.04 -23.83 -10.59
C ALA A 33 1.77 -25.33 -10.33
N LEU A 34 1.54 -25.73 -9.07
CA LEU A 34 1.18 -27.12 -8.74
C LEU A 34 -0.23 -27.47 -9.24
N PRO A 35 -0.51 -28.76 -9.51
CA PRO A 35 -1.88 -29.25 -9.70
C PRO A 35 -2.78 -28.82 -8.55
N LEU A 36 -4.06 -28.57 -8.82
CA LEU A 36 -4.99 -27.98 -7.85
C LEU A 36 -5.05 -28.80 -6.55
N GLU A 37 -5.09 -30.12 -6.67
CA GLU A 37 -5.08 -31.08 -5.57
C GLU A 37 -3.77 -31.11 -4.77
N ALA A 38 -2.70 -30.51 -5.29
CA ALA A 38 -1.39 -30.42 -4.69
C ALA A 38 -1.08 -29.03 -4.08
N ARG A 39 -2.03 -28.07 -4.12
CA ARG A 39 -1.83 -26.71 -3.57
C ARG A 39 -2.04 -26.58 -2.05
N ASN A 40 -2.27 -27.70 -1.36
CA ASN A 40 -2.33 -27.79 0.10
C ASN A 40 -1.20 -28.69 0.63
N ALA A 41 -0.91 -28.66 1.93
CA ALA A 41 0.25 -29.36 2.52
C ALA A 41 0.24 -30.88 2.27
N THR A 42 -0.91 -31.52 2.43
CA THR A 42 -1.07 -32.98 2.26
C THR A 42 -0.93 -33.37 0.78
N GLY A 43 -1.59 -32.62 -0.10
CA GLY A 43 -1.54 -32.79 -1.54
C GLY A 43 -0.13 -32.57 -2.08
N ALA A 44 0.55 -31.50 -1.65
CA ALA A 44 1.93 -31.20 -2.01
C ALA A 44 2.88 -32.31 -1.57
N ALA A 45 2.71 -32.88 -0.37
CA ALA A 45 3.55 -33.97 0.12
C ALA A 45 3.36 -35.25 -0.71
N ARG A 46 2.10 -35.64 -0.97
CA ARG A 46 1.78 -36.79 -1.83
C ARG A 46 2.26 -36.60 -3.26
N TRP A 47 2.04 -35.40 -3.79
CA TRP A 47 2.46 -35.07 -5.14
C TRP A 47 3.97 -35.09 -5.22
N SER A 48 4.70 -34.35 -4.38
CA SER A 48 6.17 -34.16 -4.46
C SER A 48 7.00 -35.34 -3.93
N GLY A 49 6.47 -36.16 -3.03
CA GLY A 49 7.24 -37.15 -2.28
C GLY A 49 8.07 -36.54 -1.13
N VAL A 50 7.95 -35.23 -0.89
CA VAL A 50 8.58 -34.54 0.23
C VAL A 50 7.75 -34.70 1.49
N SER A 51 8.40 -34.70 2.66
CA SER A 51 7.71 -34.87 3.94
C SER A 51 6.62 -33.81 4.16
N ARG A 52 5.48 -34.24 4.74
CA ARG A 52 4.34 -33.36 5.07
C ARG A 52 4.75 -32.13 5.91
N PRO A 53 5.61 -32.23 6.93
CA PRO A 53 6.05 -31.06 7.70
C PRO A 53 6.76 -29.99 6.86
N VAL A 54 7.59 -30.40 5.88
CA VAL A 54 8.27 -29.46 4.97
C VAL A 54 7.24 -28.76 4.08
N CYS A 55 6.34 -29.51 3.45
CA CYS A 55 5.28 -28.94 2.62
C CYS A 55 4.36 -28.02 3.43
N GLN A 56 4.01 -28.38 4.66
CA GLN A 56 3.21 -27.54 5.56
C GLN A 56 3.89 -26.20 5.83
N ARG A 57 5.20 -26.19 6.10
CA ARG A 57 5.96 -24.96 6.34
C ARG A 57 6.07 -24.09 5.09
N ILE A 58 6.26 -24.69 3.90
CA ILE A 58 6.28 -23.94 2.62
C ILE A 58 4.92 -23.30 2.38
N ILE A 59 3.84 -24.07 2.45
CA ILE A 59 2.48 -23.58 2.27
C ILE A 59 2.13 -22.52 3.32
N ALA A 60 2.53 -22.70 4.58
CA ALA A 60 2.34 -21.71 5.62
C ALA A 60 3.14 -20.42 5.36
N ALA A 61 4.37 -20.52 4.86
CA ALA A 61 5.22 -19.37 4.55
C ALA A 61 4.71 -18.57 3.35
N THR A 62 4.24 -19.23 2.28
CA THR A 62 3.66 -18.56 1.10
C THR A 62 2.31 -17.92 1.37
N ARG A 63 1.55 -18.49 2.31
CA ARG A 63 0.28 -17.95 2.79
C ARG A 63 0.46 -16.96 3.93
N HIS A 64 1.64 -16.86 4.53
CA HIS A 64 1.88 -15.91 5.60
C HIS A 64 1.80 -14.48 5.06
N ARG A 65 0.99 -13.68 5.73
CA ARG A 65 0.63 -12.34 5.28
C ARG A 65 1.26 -11.24 6.12
N ALA A 66 1.73 -11.58 7.33
CA ALA A 66 2.45 -10.62 8.17
C ALA A 66 3.93 -10.60 7.77
N ASP A 67 4.50 -9.39 7.80
CA ASP A 67 5.92 -9.01 7.72
C ASP A 67 6.88 -9.99 6.99
N PRO A 68 7.59 -9.57 5.94
CA PRO A 68 8.62 -10.39 5.27
C PRO A 68 9.57 -11.16 6.21
N LEU A 69 9.89 -10.62 7.39
CA LEU A 69 10.69 -11.31 8.42
C LEU A 69 9.96 -12.48 9.07
N GLY A 70 8.65 -12.34 9.33
CA GLY A 70 7.79 -13.41 9.82
C GLY A 70 7.69 -14.58 8.85
N CYS A 71 7.86 -14.35 7.55
CA CYS A 71 7.96 -15.42 6.56
C CYS A 71 9.19 -16.30 6.82
N LEU A 72 10.36 -15.70 7.10
CA LEU A 72 11.60 -16.42 7.37
C LEU A 72 11.48 -17.39 8.54
N ARG A 73 10.71 -17.01 9.58
CA ARG A 73 10.41 -17.87 10.75
C ARG A 73 9.67 -19.15 10.38
N ARG A 74 8.85 -19.11 9.33
CA ARG A 74 7.94 -20.21 8.94
C ARG A 74 8.57 -21.15 7.93
N LEU A 75 9.51 -20.68 7.11
CA LEU A 75 10.18 -21.49 6.10
C LEU A 75 10.80 -22.74 6.71
N PRO A 76 10.77 -23.91 6.03
CA PRO A 76 11.56 -25.05 6.45
C PRO A 76 13.07 -24.73 6.33
N GLY A 77 13.91 -25.59 6.91
CA GLY A 77 15.35 -25.49 6.73
C GLY A 77 15.77 -25.61 5.25
N LEU A 78 16.97 -25.12 4.93
CA LEU A 78 17.49 -25.04 3.55
C LEU A 78 17.36 -26.35 2.79
N GLN A 79 17.73 -27.48 3.40
CA GLN A 79 17.60 -28.81 2.80
C GLN A 79 16.15 -29.13 2.40
N GLY A 80 15.17 -28.76 3.23
CA GLY A 80 13.75 -28.95 2.93
C GLY A 80 13.28 -28.11 1.75
N LEU A 81 13.72 -26.85 1.66
CA LEU A 81 13.45 -25.98 0.51
C LEU A 81 14.03 -26.57 -0.78
N THR A 82 15.32 -26.90 -0.79
CA THR A 82 16.00 -27.49 -1.95
C THR A 82 15.34 -28.80 -2.38
N SER A 83 14.93 -29.64 -1.43
CA SER A 83 14.29 -30.92 -1.74
C SER A 83 12.92 -30.72 -2.41
N PHE A 84 12.17 -29.71 -1.97
CA PHE A 84 10.88 -29.37 -2.58
C PHE A 84 11.03 -28.80 -3.99
N VAL A 85 11.96 -27.86 -4.19
CA VAL A 85 12.23 -27.27 -5.51
C VAL A 85 12.69 -28.33 -6.51
N ARG A 86 13.60 -29.22 -6.09
CA ARG A 86 14.05 -30.34 -6.91
C ARG A 86 12.92 -31.29 -7.27
N ALA A 87 12.09 -31.68 -6.29
CA ALA A 87 10.95 -32.55 -6.53
C ALA A 87 9.90 -31.94 -7.49
N ALA A 88 9.80 -30.61 -7.52
CA ALA A 88 8.96 -29.88 -8.44
C ALA A 88 9.55 -29.85 -9.86
N ALA A 89 10.87 -29.67 -9.98
CA ALA A 89 11.60 -29.77 -11.24
C ALA A 89 11.52 -31.19 -11.84
N ASP A 90 11.72 -32.23 -11.04
CA ASP A 90 11.64 -33.64 -11.44
C ASP A 90 10.24 -34.04 -11.96
N ARG A 91 9.21 -33.26 -11.62
CA ARG A 91 7.83 -33.44 -12.11
C ARG A 91 7.47 -32.56 -13.30
N GLY A 92 8.45 -31.92 -13.91
CA GLY A 92 8.28 -31.19 -15.16
C GLY A 92 7.58 -29.85 -15.01
N LEU A 93 7.64 -29.20 -13.85
CA LEU A 93 7.31 -27.78 -13.80
C LEU A 93 8.28 -26.97 -14.68
N ARG A 94 7.83 -25.81 -15.16
CA ARG A 94 8.58 -25.00 -16.12
C ARG A 94 9.97 -24.63 -15.58
N ALA A 95 11.00 -24.80 -16.42
CA ALA A 95 12.39 -24.63 -16.01
C ALA A 95 12.73 -23.18 -15.58
N ASP A 96 12.11 -22.17 -16.19
CA ASP A 96 12.27 -20.76 -15.85
C ASP A 96 11.77 -20.46 -14.43
N LEU A 97 10.63 -21.05 -14.05
CA LEU A 97 10.09 -20.94 -12.70
C LEU A 97 11.00 -21.61 -11.66
N ILE A 98 11.49 -22.82 -11.97
CA ILE A 98 12.43 -23.54 -11.08
C ILE A 98 13.71 -22.73 -10.88
N GLN A 99 14.33 -22.25 -11.96
CA GLN A 99 15.55 -21.45 -11.90
C GLN A 99 15.38 -20.19 -11.03
N THR A 100 14.22 -19.53 -11.14
CA THR A 100 13.90 -18.34 -10.33
C THR A 100 13.85 -18.69 -8.84
N VAL A 101 13.15 -19.78 -8.48
CA VAL A 101 13.04 -20.20 -7.08
C VAL A 101 14.39 -20.68 -6.53
N GLU A 102 15.18 -21.41 -7.32
CA GLU A 102 16.53 -21.84 -6.93
C GLU A 102 17.44 -20.64 -6.61
N ALA A 103 17.39 -19.58 -7.42
CA ALA A 103 18.15 -18.36 -7.17
C ALA A 103 17.76 -17.71 -5.83
N SER A 104 16.47 -17.67 -5.50
CA SER A 104 16.00 -17.10 -4.23
C SER A 104 16.30 -17.99 -3.03
N VAL A 105 16.29 -19.30 -3.20
CA VAL A 105 16.78 -20.25 -2.17
C VAL A 105 18.28 -20.08 -1.93
N ALA A 106 19.08 -19.85 -2.98
CA ALA A 106 20.51 -19.57 -2.85
C ALA A 106 20.79 -18.22 -2.17
N GLU A 107 19.98 -17.19 -2.44
CA GLU A 107 20.05 -15.91 -1.74
C GLU A 107 19.73 -16.08 -0.25
N TYR A 108 18.72 -16.89 0.10
CA TYR A 108 18.42 -17.23 1.48
C TYR A 108 19.54 -18.02 2.16
N ALA A 109 20.18 -18.97 1.47
CA ALA A 109 21.36 -19.65 1.99
C ALA A 109 22.49 -18.67 2.30
N SER A 110 22.73 -17.71 1.40
CA SER A 110 23.74 -16.66 1.61
C SER A 110 23.41 -15.75 2.80
N LEU A 111 22.12 -15.49 3.05
CA LEU A 111 21.65 -14.76 4.23
C LEU A 111 21.88 -15.56 5.52
N LEU A 112 21.61 -16.87 5.51
CA LEU A 112 21.89 -17.76 6.64
C LEU A 112 23.37 -17.70 7.00
N ASP A 113 24.27 -17.90 6.02
CA ASP A 113 25.72 -17.87 6.22
C ASP A 113 26.19 -16.53 6.79
N TYR A 114 25.63 -15.43 6.29
CA TYR A 114 25.96 -14.08 6.73
C TYR A 114 25.52 -13.79 8.18
N LEU A 115 24.35 -14.26 8.60
CA LEU A 115 23.78 -13.96 9.92
C LEU A 115 24.17 -14.96 11.04
N GLY A 116 24.98 -15.98 10.73
CA GLY A 116 25.48 -16.94 11.73
C GLY A 116 25.51 -18.41 11.30
N GLY A 117 25.15 -18.71 10.06
CA GLY A 117 25.24 -20.05 9.46
C GLY A 117 24.06 -20.98 9.77
N SER A 118 23.09 -20.57 10.59
CA SER A 118 21.93 -21.39 10.91
C SER A 118 20.62 -20.61 10.94
N GLN A 119 19.51 -21.33 10.74
CA GLN A 119 18.16 -20.76 10.88
C GLN A 119 17.89 -20.27 12.31
N THR A 120 18.49 -20.92 13.31
CA THR A 120 18.38 -20.50 14.70
C THR A 120 19.06 -19.16 14.94
N ASP A 121 20.21 -18.89 14.29
CA ASP A 121 20.90 -17.61 14.44
C ASP A 121 20.15 -16.49 13.73
N VAL A 122 19.54 -16.76 12.58
CA VAL A 122 18.58 -15.83 11.97
C VAL A 122 17.43 -15.54 12.91
N PHE A 123 16.83 -16.56 13.56
CA PHE A 123 15.72 -16.32 14.49
C PHE A 123 16.15 -15.47 15.68
N ARG A 124 17.35 -15.68 16.23
CA ARG A 124 17.89 -14.83 17.29
C ARG A 124 18.10 -13.40 16.82
N ALA A 125 18.57 -13.20 15.59
CA ALA A 125 18.70 -11.87 15.00
C ALA A 125 17.32 -11.21 14.83
N LEU A 126 16.31 -11.95 14.36
CA LEU A 126 14.93 -11.47 14.28
C LEU A 126 14.35 -11.11 15.65
N ASP A 127 14.54 -11.96 16.67
CA ASP A 127 14.08 -11.72 18.04
C ASP A 127 14.73 -10.46 18.63
N ARG A 128 16.03 -10.27 18.40
CA ARG A 128 16.75 -9.06 18.81
C ARG A 128 16.18 -7.83 18.12
N TRP A 129 16.00 -7.86 16.80
CA TRP A 129 15.42 -6.74 16.07
C TRP A 129 14.01 -6.44 16.55
N GLU A 130 13.15 -7.44 16.75
CA GLU A 130 11.80 -7.24 17.29
C GLU A 130 11.82 -6.62 18.70
N ALA A 131 12.71 -7.09 19.58
CA ALA A 131 12.87 -6.54 20.92
C ALA A 131 13.38 -5.08 20.93
N GLU A 132 14.27 -4.74 20.00
CA GLU A 132 14.76 -3.37 19.83
C GLU A 132 13.66 -2.45 19.28
N ASN A 133 12.87 -2.90 18.30
CA ASN A 133 11.72 -2.12 17.79
C ASN A 133 10.60 -1.97 18.81
N ALA A 134 10.42 -2.93 19.73
CA ALA A 134 9.46 -2.80 20.81
C ALA A 134 9.87 -1.72 21.83
N PHE A 135 11.15 -1.37 21.90
CA PHE A 135 11.67 -0.25 22.69
C PHE A 135 11.74 1.06 21.89
N ASP A 136 11.87 0.98 20.56
CA ASP A 136 11.96 2.10 19.61
C ASP A 136 10.59 2.49 19.01
N GLU A 137 9.49 2.18 19.71
CA GLU A 137 8.17 2.78 19.44
C GLU A 137 8.12 4.28 19.81
N SER A 138 9.19 4.81 20.41
CA SER A 138 9.40 6.24 20.58
C SER A 138 10.48 6.76 19.63
N VAL A 139 10.06 7.50 18.60
CA VAL A 139 10.84 8.47 17.79
C VAL A 139 11.51 7.95 16.49
N ASP A 140 10.80 8.13 15.36
CA ASP A 140 11.26 8.89 14.18
C ASP A 140 12.70 8.73 13.66
N ALA A 141 13.26 7.52 13.61
CA ALA A 141 14.57 7.31 12.98
C ALA A 141 14.58 7.65 11.46
N GLU A 142 13.44 7.58 10.77
CA GLU A 142 13.28 7.98 9.36
C GLU A 142 13.30 9.50 9.14
N ASP A 143 13.11 10.30 10.20
CA ASP A 143 13.09 11.77 10.13
C ASP A 143 14.25 12.41 10.91
N SER A 144 15.28 11.63 11.22
CA SER A 144 16.52 12.20 11.76
C SER A 144 17.08 13.23 10.77
N PRO A 145 17.44 14.45 11.22
CA PRO A 145 18.08 15.46 10.37
C PRO A 145 19.36 14.96 9.68
N ASP A 146 19.98 13.93 10.25
CA ASP A 146 21.20 13.30 9.73
C ASP A 146 20.93 12.11 8.80
N ASP A 147 19.67 11.77 8.49
CA ASP A 147 19.36 10.73 7.49
C ASP A 147 19.71 11.25 6.07
N PRO A 148 20.74 10.68 5.41
CA PRO A 148 21.12 11.09 4.05
C PRO A 148 19.98 10.94 3.03
N ARG A 149 18.95 10.13 3.32
CA ARG A 149 17.81 9.93 2.42
C ARG A 149 16.76 11.00 2.57
N LEU A 150 16.49 11.43 3.80
CA LEU A 150 15.68 12.62 4.03
C LEU A 150 16.32 13.82 3.32
N ALA A 151 17.64 13.97 3.42
CA ALA A 151 18.37 15.01 2.68
C ALA A 151 18.20 14.87 1.15
N ALA A 152 18.28 13.66 0.59
CA ALA A 152 18.06 13.41 -0.83
C ALA A 152 16.62 13.70 -1.27
N ARG A 153 15.62 13.33 -0.45
CA ARG A 153 14.20 13.63 -0.65
C ARG A 153 13.92 15.14 -0.62
N ILE A 154 14.49 15.87 0.34
CA ILE A 154 14.44 17.33 0.42
C ILE A 154 15.08 17.98 -0.82
N ALA A 155 16.23 17.46 -1.28
CA ALA A 155 16.88 17.93 -2.51
C ALA A 155 15.99 17.72 -3.73
N SER A 156 15.36 16.54 -3.84
CA SER A 156 14.38 16.21 -4.89
C SER A 156 13.18 17.16 -4.87
N PHE A 157 12.56 17.36 -3.69
CA PHE A 157 11.48 18.33 -3.49
C PHE A 157 11.87 19.74 -3.98
N ASN A 158 13.06 20.22 -3.57
CA ASN A 158 13.55 21.53 -3.96
C ASN A 158 13.82 21.67 -5.47
N ALA A 159 14.28 20.62 -6.12
CA ALA A 159 14.43 20.61 -7.57
C ALA A 159 13.06 20.62 -8.26
N MET A 160 12.13 19.77 -7.82
CA MET A 160 10.83 19.60 -8.46
C MET A 160 9.91 20.80 -8.26
N ARG A 161 9.94 21.50 -7.11
CA ARG A 161 9.14 22.72 -6.92
C ARG A 161 9.54 23.83 -7.87
N ARG A 162 10.84 23.92 -8.21
CA ARG A 162 11.35 24.89 -9.20
C ARG A 162 10.94 24.51 -10.62
N LEU A 163 11.00 23.23 -10.97
CA LEU A 163 10.64 22.75 -12.31
C LEU A 163 9.13 22.79 -12.57
N SER A 164 8.33 22.41 -11.58
CA SER A 164 6.87 22.37 -11.69
C SER A 164 6.19 23.71 -11.40
N GLY A 165 6.92 24.67 -10.82
CA GLY A 165 6.37 25.97 -10.44
C GLY A 165 5.27 25.87 -9.37
N ARG A 166 5.20 24.78 -8.60
CA ARG A 166 4.24 24.59 -7.51
C ARG A 166 4.85 23.80 -6.37
N GLU A 167 4.35 23.99 -5.16
CA GLU A 167 4.66 23.15 -4.00
C GLU A 167 3.44 23.00 -3.11
N TYR A 168 3.36 21.89 -2.37
CA TYR A 168 2.33 21.64 -1.37
C TYR A 168 2.97 21.52 0.00
N GLU A 169 2.27 21.96 1.04
CA GLU A 169 2.66 21.66 2.41
C GLU A 169 2.34 20.19 2.71
N GLY A 170 1.11 19.76 2.39
CA GLY A 170 0.66 18.39 2.58
C GLY A 170 -0.20 17.91 1.41
N GLN A 171 -0.09 16.62 1.10
CA GLN A 171 -1.02 15.94 0.21
C GLN A 171 -1.54 14.67 0.88
N TRP A 172 -2.85 14.42 0.81
CA TRP A 172 -3.37 13.18 1.38
C TRP A 172 -4.56 12.62 0.61
N SER A 173 -4.78 11.32 0.77
CA SER A 173 -6.01 10.64 0.37
C SER A 173 -6.57 9.80 1.52
N VAL A 174 -7.87 9.89 1.71
CA VAL A 174 -8.64 9.04 2.65
C VAL A 174 -9.59 8.18 1.84
N PHE A 175 -9.55 6.87 2.06
CA PHE A 175 -10.49 5.91 1.48
C PHE A 175 -11.28 5.25 2.58
N LEU A 176 -12.60 5.34 2.53
CA LEU A 176 -13.51 4.65 3.42
C LEU A 176 -14.17 3.49 2.68
N TYR A 177 -14.13 2.30 3.28
CA TYR A 177 -14.76 1.09 2.74
C TYR A 177 -15.68 0.44 3.78
N ALA A 178 -16.92 0.18 3.39
CA ALA A 178 -17.90 -0.51 4.20
C ALA A 178 -18.70 -1.54 3.38
N PRO A 179 -19.22 -2.61 4.01
CA PRO A 179 -20.19 -3.48 3.35
C PRO A 179 -21.35 -2.64 2.78
N SER A 180 -21.75 -2.93 1.54
CA SER A 180 -22.80 -2.14 0.91
C SER A 180 -24.14 -2.34 1.60
N ARG A 181 -24.86 -1.23 1.86
CA ARG A 181 -26.19 -1.27 2.50
C ARG A 181 -27.27 -1.76 1.54
N THR A 182 -27.06 -1.57 0.23
CA THR A 182 -28.02 -1.86 -0.83
C THR A 182 -27.71 -3.14 -1.60
N ASN A 183 -26.47 -3.63 -1.53
CA ASN A 183 -26.02 -4.83 -2.23
C ASN A 183 -25.28 -5.79 -1.26
N PRO A 184 -25.89 -6.91 -0.81
CA PRO A 184 -25.29 -7.85 0.14
C PRO A 184 -23.95 -8.49 -0.27
N GLY A 185 -23.52 -8.37 -1.53
CA GLY A 185 -22.21 -8.80 -2.01
C GLY A 185 -21.30 -7.66 -2.49
N GLY A 186 -21.67 -6.42 -2.18
CA GLY A 186 -20.95 -5.22 -2.60
C GLY A 186 -20.25 -4.48 -1.46
N VAL A 187 -19.50 -3.47 -1.84
CA VAL A 187 -18.81 -2.54 -0.94
C VAL A 187 -19.23 -1.11 -1.33
N ASP A 188 -19.63 -0.34 -0.34
CA ASP A 188 -19.77 1.11 -0.48
C ASP A 188 -18.42 1.76 -0.15
N SER A 189 -18.06 2.79 -0.92
CA SER A 189 -16.82 3.51 -0.71
C SER A 189 -17.01 5.03 -0.80
N MET A 190 -16.18 5.74 -0.04
CA MET A 190 -16.04 7.18 -0.12
C MET A 190 -14.55 7.49 -0.19
N ALA A 191 -14.15 8.40 -1.08
CA ALA A 191 -12.77 8.86 -1.11
C ALA A 191 -12.73 10.37 -0.93
N SER A 192 -11.74 10.84 -0.19
CA SER A 192 -11.41 12.25 -0.10
C SER A 192 -9.95 12.47 -0.43
N LEU A 193 -9.65 13.60 -1.06
CA LEU A 193 -8.32 14.04 -1.39
C LEU A 193 -8.14 15.47 -0.89
N GLY A 194 -7.02 15.72 -0.22
CA GLY A 194 -6.62 17.07 0.18
C GLY A 194 -5.31 17.49 -0.45
N LEU A 195 -5.28 18.72 -0.95
CA LEU A 195 -4.08 19.46 -1.29
C LEU A 195 -3.99 20.63 -0.30
N ILE A 196 -2.98 20.63 0.57
CA ILE A 196 -2.87 21.57 1.69
C ILE A 196 -1.67 22.50 1.46
N GLY A 197 -1.87 23.79 1.72
CA GLY A 197 -0.86 24.83 1.62
C GLY A 197 -0.28 24.97 0.21
N VAL A 198 -1.13 24.86 -0.81
CA VAL A 198 -0.70 24.91 -2.21
C VAL A 198 -0.15 26.29 -2.54
N ARG A 199 1.11 26.36 -2.97
CA ARG A 199 1.75 27.59 -3.45
C ARG A 199 2.08 27.47 -4.93
N LEU A 200 1.80 28.54 -5.67
CA LEU A 200 2.04 28.63 -7.11
C LEU A 200 3.16 29.65 -7.39
N GLY A 201 4.06 29.32 -8.32
CA GLY A 201 5.02 30.24 -8.91
C GLY A 201 4.41 31.00 -10.10
N GLU A 202 5.24 31.68 -10.89
CA GLU A 202 4.77 32.49 -12.02
C GLU A 202 4.14 31.68 -13.16
N ASN A 203 4.61 30.45 -13.38
CA ASN A 203 4.13 29.55 -14.45
C ASN A 203 4.00 28.11 -13.94
N PRO A 204 3.03 27.83 -13.05
CA PRO A 204 2.87 26.51 -12.46
C PRO A 204 2.38 25.50 -13.51
N LEU A 205 2.79 24.25 -13.38
CA LEU A 205 2.12 23.15 -14.06
C LEU A 205 0.66 23.05 -13.59
N PRO A 206 -0.29 22.63 -14.46
CA PRO A 206 -1.70 22.48 -14.10
C PRO A 206 -1.92 21.46 -12.98
N ILE A 207 -2.66 21.82 -11.94
CA ILE A 207 -2.98 20.91 -10.83
C ILE A 207 -4.16 20.03 -11.21
N CYS A 208 -3.92 18.72 -11.28
CA CYS A 208 -4.91 17.72 -11.61
C CYS A 208 -5.07 16.74 -10.43
N PRO A 209 -5.91 17.08 -9.42
CA PRO A 209 -6.04 16.30 -8.20
C PRO A 209 -6.53 14.87 -8.46
N ILE A 210 -7.35 14.68 -9.50
CA ILE A 210 -7.89 13.39 -9.87
C ILE A 210 -7.40 12.99 -11.25
N GLY A 211 -6.87 11.77 -11.32
CA GLY A 211 -6.50 11.13 -12.57
C GLY A 211 -7.71 10.90 -13.49
N ARG A 212 -7.40 10.64 -14.76
CA ARG A 212 -8.38 10.49 -15.85
C ARG A 212 -9.54 9.52 -15.50
N PHE A 213 -10.78 10.02 -15.53
CA PHE A 213 -11.99 9.18 -15.59
C PHE A 213 -12.19 8.69 -17.04
N VAL A 214 -12.42 7.40 -17.27
CA VAL A 214 -12.78 6.90 -18.62
C VAL A 214 -14.26 7.16 -18.86
N ILE A 215 -14.58 7.93 -19.90
CA ILE A 215 -15.95 8.06 -20.43
C ILE A 215 -16.26 6.79 -21.24
N GLY A 216 -17.34 6.09 -20.89
CA GLY A 216 -17.89 5.00 -21.71
C GLY A 216 -17.52 3.57 -21.31
N LEU A 217 -17.02 3.33 -20.09
CA LEU A 217 -17.14 2.00 -19.48
C LEU A 217 -18.56 1.87 -18.92
N GLU A 218 -19.42 1.27 -19.73
CA GLU A 218 -20.78 0.85 -19.39
C GLU A 218 -20.74 -0.07 -18.15
N ASP A 219 -21.20 0.44 -16.98
CA ASP A 219 -21.92 -0.33 -15.93
C ASP A 219 -22.20 0.46 -14.64
N HIS A 220 -21.86 1.75 -14.54
CA HIS A 220 -22.14 2.52 -13.33
C HIS A 220 -23.36 3.44 -13.49
N ASN A 221 -24.56 2.85 -13.46
CA ASN A 221 -25.82 3.53 -13.11
C ASN A 221 -25.84 3.94 -11.62
N VAL A 222 -24.78 4.58 -11.15
CA VAL A 222 -24.73 5.17 -9.81
C VAL A 222 -24.92 6.65 -10.02
N ASP A 223 -26.01 7.22 -9.50
CA ASP A 223 -26.17 8.67 -9.35
C ASP A 223 -25.05 9.16 -8.42
N PRO A 224 -23.92 9.64 -8.97
CA PRO A 224 -22.75 9.85 -8.17
C PRO A 224 -22.85 11.30 -7.68
N THR A 225 -23.01 11.46 -6.36
CA THR A 225 -22.94 12.73 -5.63
C THR A 225 -24.18 13.60 -5.48
N SER A 226 -25.41 13.08 -5.60
CA SER A 226 -26.58 13.82 -5.07
C SER A 226 -26.49 13.92 -3.53
N GLY A 227 -25.76 14.92 -3.02
CA GLY A 227 -25.77 15.32 -1.60
C GLY A 227 -24.46 15.24 -0.81
N LEU A 228 -23.27 15.26 -1.43
CA LEU A 228 -22.00 15.34 -0.69
C LEU A 228 -21.26 16.64 -1.06
N GLY A 229 -21.21 17.60 -0.13
CA GLY A 229 -20.54 18.89 -0.28
C GLY A 229 -21.48 20.03 -0.69
N ASP A 230 -21.04 21.27 -0.43
CA ASP A 230 -21.85 22.49 -0.59
C ASP A 230 -21.86 23.05 -2.01
N ASP A 231 -20.84 22.74 -2.82
CA ASP A 231 -20.74 23.10 -4.23
C ASP A 231 -20.04 21.99 -5.03
N GLY A 232 -20.72 21.45 -6.04
CA GLY A 232 -20.17 20.41 -6.90
C GLY A 232 -19.11 20.95 -7.85
N ALA A 233 -18.04 20.19 -8.10
CA ALA A 233 -17.09 20.52 -9.16
C ALA A 233 -17.81 20.47 -10.52
N SER A 234 -17.72 21.55 -11.30
CA SER A 234 -18.49 21.67 -12.55
C SER A 234 -18.13 20.54 -13.53
N GLY A 235 -19.10 19.65 -13.79
CA GLY A 235 -18.95 18.53 -14.73
C GLY A 235 -18.23 17.29 -14.16
N LEU A 236 -17.98 17.21 -12.84
CA LEU A 236 -17.40 16.03 -12.19
C LEU A 236 -18.31 15.54 -11.04
N PRO A 237 -18.37 14.22 -10.79
CA PRO A 237 -19.08 13.68 -9.65
C PRO A 237 -18.26 13.83 -8.35
N LEU A 238 -17.99 15.08 -7.97
CA LEU A 238 -17.14 15.42 -6.83
C LEU A 238 -17.77 16.58 -6.04
N GLY A 239 -17.76 16.45 -4.72
CA GLY A 239 -18.06 17.54 -3.81
C GLY A 239 -16.80 18.24 -3.32
N LYS A 240 -16.91 19.53 -2.98
CA LYS A 240 -15.94 20.24 -2.13
C LYS A 240 -16.39 20.16 -0.67
N LEU A 241 -15.46 19.92 0.25
CA LEU A 241 -15.71 20.05 1.69
C LEU A 241 -15.31 21.46 2.13
N ALA A 242 -16.25 22.41 2.06
CA ALA A 242 -15.99 23.85 2.24
C ALA A 242 -15.27 24.16 3.56
N ASP A 243 -15.68 23.54 4.67
CA ASP A 243 -15.06 23.70 6.00
C ASP A 243 -13.58 23.30 6.07
N PHE A 244 -13.06 22.61 5.05
CA PHE A 244 -11.67 22.18 4.94
C PHE A 244 -10.95 22.79 3.73
N CYS A 245 -11.61 23.69 2.99
CA CYS A 245 -11.00 24.48 1.93
C CYS A 245 -10.69 25.90 2.43
N SER A 246 -9.76 26.59 1.80
CA SER A 246 -9.55 28.02 2.06
C SER A 246 -10.64 28.87 1.39
N ASP A 247 -10.92 30.05 1.93
CA ASP A 247 -11.90 31.00 1.32
C ASP A 247 -11.49 31.44 -0.10
N ASN A 248 -10.19 31.46 -0.39
CA ASN A 248 -9.61 31.74 -1.71
C ASN A 248 -9.40 30.47 -2.55
N CYS A 249 -9.98 29.33 -2.17
CA CYS A 249 -9.79 28.06 -2.87
C CYS A 249 -10.31 28.18 -4.32
N PRO A 250 -9.49 27.84 -5.34
CA PRO A 250 -9.91 27.94 -6.72
C PRO A 250 -10.98 26.92 -7.09
N ASP A 251 -11.56 27.09 -8.28
CA ASP A 251 -12.55 26.15 -8.80
C ASP A 251 -11.92 24.89 -9.38
N LEU A 252 -12.60 23.76 -9.17
CA LEU A 252 -12.28 22.50 -9.80
C LEU A 252 -13.21 22.31 -11.00
N VAL A 253 -12.63 22.26 -12.20
CA VAL A 253 -13.38 22.15 -13.46
C VAL A 253 -13.08 20.84 -14.17
N ALA A 254 -14.11 20.25 -14.78
CA ALA A 254 -13.94 19.14 -15.70
C ALA A 254 -13.29 19.62 -17.01
N ARG A 255 -12.26 18.91 -17.47
CA ARG A 255 -11.70 19.05 -18.82
C ARG A 255 -11.71 17.70 -19.51
N GLN A 256 -12.37 17.62 -20.66
CA GLN A 256 -12.37 16.42 -21.48
C GLN A 256 -11.13 16.38 -22.38
N ALA A 257 -10.41 15.26 -22.37
CA ALA A 257 -9.27 14.96 -23.23
C ALA A 257 -9.49 13.60 -23.90
N GLY A 258 -10.07 13.60 -25.10
CA GLY A 258 -10.48 12.37 -25.80
C GLY A 258 -11.58 11.62 -25.04
N HIS A 259 -11.33 10.35 -24.71
CA HIS A 259 -12.23 9.50 -23.92
C HIS A 259 -12.08 9.68 -22.40
N TYR A 260 -11.33 10.69 -21.96
CA TYR A 260 -11.08 10.90 -20.54
C TYR A 260 -11.64 12.24 -20.06
N VAL A 261 -12.20 12.27 -18.83
CA VAL A 261 -12.41 13.51 -18.08
C VAL A 261 -11.32 13.66 -17.04
N THR A 262 -10.69 14.82 -16.97
CA THR A 262 -9.71 15.18 -15.93
C THR A 262 -10.24 16.36 -15.14
N GLY A 263 -10.13 16.30 -13.81
CA GLY A 263 -10.36 17.48 -12.98
C GLY A 263 -9.14 18.36 -12.95
N VAL A 264 -9.31 19.64 -13.26
CA VAL A 264 -8.23 20.65 -13.28
C VAL A 264 -8.62 21.77 -12.34
N VAL A 265 -7.70 22.15 -11.45
CA VAL A 265 -7.87 23.34 -10.61
C VAL A 265 -7.60 24.56 -11.49
N GLU A 266 -8.58 25.46 -11.60
CA GLU A 266 -8.47 26.68 -12.39
C GLU A 266 -7.64 27.71 -11.61
N THR A 267 -6.37 27.83 -11.96
CA THR A 267 -5.42 28.70 -11.24
C THR A 267 -5.36 30.12 -11.79
N ALA A 268 -6.10 30.42 -12.87
CA ALA A 268 -6.13 31.77 -13.43
C ALA A 268 -6.71 32.77 -12.41
N GLY A 269 -5.94 33.79 -12.06
CA GLY A 269 -6.35 34.82 -11.10
C GLY A 269 -6.24 34.43 -9.63
N VAL A 270 -5.71 33.23 -9.33
CA VAL A 270 -5.34 32.87 -7.96
C VAL A 270 -4.18 33.75 -7.52
N GLY A 271 -4.31 34.38 -6.36
CA GLY A 271 -3.28 35.22 -5.77
C GLY A 271 -2.01 34.45 -5.37
N SER A 272 -1.07 35.15 -4.74
CA SER A 272 0.15 34.53 -4.19
C SER A 272 -0.07 33.77 -2.89
N ASP A 273 -1.24 33.97 -2.25
CA ASP A 273 -1.54 33.36 -0.96
C ASP A 273 -1.76 31.85 -1.12
N PRO A 274 -1.24 31.03 -0.18
CA PRO A 274 -1.50 29.60 -0.20
C PRO A 274 -3.00 29.30 -0.09
N PHE A 275 -3.43 28.17 -0.64
CA PHE A 275 -4.79 27.69 -0.49
C PHE A 275 -4.85 26.18 -0.20
N ASP A 276 -5.93 25.77 0.45
CA ASP A 276 -6.30 24.39 0.73
C ASP A 276 -7.49 24.00 -0.14
N LEU A 277 -7.40 22.82 -0.77
CA LEU A 277 -8.47 22.21 -1.56
C LEU A 277 -8.74 20.81 -1.02
N VAL A 278 -9.97 20.58 -0.56
CA VAL A 278 -10.44 19.27 -0.12
C VAL A 278 -11.67 18.85 -0.91
N ILE A 279 -11.55 17.72 -1.58
CA ILE A 279 -12.62 17.15 -2.41
C ILE A 279 -13.02 15.77 -1.89
N VAL A 280 -14.27 15.40 -2.16
CA VAL A 280 -14.86 14.13 -1.75
C VAL A 280 -15.66 13.52 -2.89
N ASN A 281 -15.68 12.20 -2.95
CA ASN A 281 -16.55 11.43 -3.82
C ASN A 281 -17.12 10.23 -3.08
N ARG A 282 -18.20 9.67 -3.62
CA ARG A 282 -18.80 8.43 -3.11
C ARG A 282 -19.15 7.52 -4.27
N GLN A 283 -18.89 6.24 -4.06
CA GLN A 283 -19.29 5.18 -4.96
C GLN A 283 -20.07 4.15 -4.15
N SER A 284 -21.30 3.87 -4.57
CA SER A 284 -22.15 2.88 -3.91
C SER A 284 -22.11 1.56 -4.69
N SER A 285 -22.20 0.43 -3.96
CA SER A 285 -22.39 -0.90 -4.54
C SER A 285 -21.30 -1.37 -5.52
N ALA A 286 -20.02 -1.03 -5.28
CA ALA A 286 -18.92 -1.65 -6.00
C ALA A 286 -18.85 -3.16 -5.71
N LYS A 287 -18.31 -3.97 -6.64
CA LYS A 287 -18.08 -5.39 -6.39
C LYS A 287 -17.12 -5.57 -5.21
N HIS A 288 -17.41 -6.52 -4.32
CA HIS A 288 -16.52 -6.83 -3.22
C HIS A 288 -15.13 -7.27 -3.73
N PRO A 289 -14.00 -6.73 -3.20
CA PRO A 289 -12.67 -7.05 -3.71
C PRO A 289 -12.29 -8.54 -3.64
N ALA A 290 -12.82 -9.29 -2.67
CA ALA A 290 -12.64 -10.75 -2.62
C ALA A 290 -13.19 -11.50 -3.87
N ALA A 291 -14.06 -10.87 -4.65
CA ALA A 291 -14.57 -11.42 -5.91
C ALA A 291 -13.71 -11.01 -7.13
N ALA A 292 -12.66 -10.19 -6.93
CA ALA A 292 -11.72 -9.84 -7.98
C ALA A 292 -10.69 -10.96 -8.23
N THR A 293 -10.03 -10.90 -9.38
CA THR A 293 -8.95 -11.82 -9.74
C THR A 293 -7.73 -11.00 -10.17
N PRO A 294 -6.66 -10.93 -9.35
CA PRO A 294 -6.55 -11.47 -8.00
C PRO A 294 -7.48 -10.78 -6.98
N PRO A 295 -7.80 -11.41 -5.83
CA PRO A 295 -8.70 -10.85 -4.81
C PRO A 295 -7.98 -9.78 -3.96
N ILE A 296 -7.45 -8.75 -4.61
CA ILE A 296 -6.69 -7.66 -4.01
C ILE A 296 -7.39 -6.36 -4.35
N ASP A 297 -7.62 -5.52 -3.35
CA ASP A 297 -7.88 -4.09 -3.58
C ASP A 297 -6.64 -3.28 -3.26
N LEU A 298 -6.48 -2.16 -3.95
CA LEU A 298 -5.42 -1.22 -3.65
C LEU A 298 -5.94 0.20 -3.75
N VAL A 299 -5.39 1.04 -2.89
CA VAL A 299 -5.57 2.48 -2.94
C VAL A 299 -4.21 3.14 -2.91
N TYR A 300 -4.13 4.31 -3.51
CA TYR A 300 -2.86 5.00 -3.63
C TYR A 300 -3.04 6.51 -3.68
N LEU A 301 -1.94 7.19 -3.41
CA LEU A 301 -1.74 8.58 -3.73
C LEU A 301 -0.42 8.69 -4.50
N ILE A 302 -0.47 9.39 -5.62
CA ILE A 302 0.72 9.81 -6.35
C ILE A 302 1.02 11.24 -5.91
N ASP A 303 2.26 11.51 -5.52
CA ASP A 303 2.75 12.87 -5.29
C ASP A 303 2.77 13.63 -6.62
N ASN A 304 1.62 14.20 -7.00
CA ASN A 304 1.41 14.82 -8.30
C ASN A 304 1.93 16.27 -8.35
N GLY A 305 2.31 16.83 -7.20
CA GLY A 305 3.13 18.03 -7.07
C GLY A 305 4.01 17.88 -5.84
N PRO A 306 5.24 18.42 -5.86
CA PRO A 306 6.19 18.20 -4.79
C PRO A 306 5.62 18.69 -3.46
N SER A 307 5.49 17.77 -2.50
CA SER A 307 4.93 18.04 -1.17
C SER A 307 5.97 17.87 -0.06
N ARG A 308 5.78 18.55 1.08
CA ARG A 308 6.60 18.33 2.29
C ARG A 308 6.12 17.12 3.09
N ALA A 309 4.85 16.77 2.98
CA ALA A 309 4.26 15.62 3.64
C ALA A 309 3.21 14.94 2.74
N LEU A 310 3.19 13.61 2.75
CA LEU A 310 2.17 12.82 2.07
C LEU A 310 1.53 11.79 3.01
N GLY A 311 0.22 11.60 2.87
CA GLY A 311 -0.54 10.62 3.66
C GLY A 311 -1.53 9.80 2.85
N VAL A 312 -1.60 8.50 3.12
CA VAL A 312 -2.66 7.60 2.61
C VAL A 312 -3.34 6.96 3.79
N PHE A 313 -4.66 7.13 3.88
CA PHE A 313 -5.49 6.66 4.99
C PHE A 313 -6.59 5.74 4.46
N VAL A 314 -6.82 4.63 5.14
CA VAL A 314 -7.90 3.68 4.82
C VAL A 314 -8.75 3.43 6.06
N LEU A 315 -9.96 3.98 6.08
CA LEU A 315 -11.01 3.62 7.03
C LEU A 315 -11.68 2.34 6.54
N LEU A 316 -11.22 1.20 7.04
CA LEU A 316 -11.72 -0.12 6.65
C LEU A 316 -12.69 -0.65 7.71
N HIS A 317 -13.93 -0.93 7.32
CA HIS A 317 -14.89 -1.57 8.21
C HIS A 317 -14.34 -2.89 8.74
N LYS A 318 -14.54 -3.17 10.03
CA LYS A 318 -13.94 -4.32 10.73
C LYS A 318 -14.27 -5.66 10.07
N SER A 319 -15.45 -5.81 9.46
CA SER A 319 -15.80 -7.03 8.72
C SER A 319 -14.95 -7.25 7.47
N LEU A 320 -14.55 -6.18 6.77
CA LEU A 320 -13.67 -6.23 5.59
C LEU A 320 -12.22 -6.41 6.02
N ALA A 321 -11.81 -5.72 7.08
CA ALA A 321 -10.46 -5.85 7.65
C ALA A 321 -10.16 -7.27 8.11
N ARG A 322 -11.13 -7.97 8.74
CA ARG A 322 -10.98 -9.39 9.14
C ARG A 322 -10.81 -10.36 7.97
N GLN A 323 -11.21 -9.96 6.76
CA GLN A 323 -11.13 -10.79 5.56
C GLN A 323 -9.90 -10.48 4.72
N SER A 324 -9.12 -9.47 5.09
CA SER A 324 -7.99 -9.01 4.30
C SER A 324 -6.73 -8.88 5.15
N VAL A 325 -5.58 -8.93 4.49
CA VAL A 325 -4.34 -8.45 5.10
C VAL A 325 -3.80 -7.26 4.35
N GLN A 326 -3.44 -6.27 5.14
CA GLN A 326 -3.04 -4.97 4.67
C GLN A 326 -1.53 -4.94 4.50
N GLY A 327 -1.09 -4.33 3.41
CA GLY A 327 0.32 -4.03 3.19
C GLY A 327 0.47 -2.63 2.61
N ALA A 328 1.69 -2.11 2.66
CA ALA A 328 2.00 -0.79 2.12
C ALA A 328 3.36 -0.76 1.42
N GLY A 329 3.49 0.18 0.49
CA GLY A 329 4.71 0.37 -0.28
C GLY A 329 4.70 1.67 -1.07
N ALA A 330 5.89 2.05 -1.52
CA ALA A 330 6.07 3.13 -2.48
C ALA A 330 6.82 2.58 -3.69
N TYR A 331 6.44 2.98 -4.89
CA TYR A 331 6.95 2.40 -6.14
C TYR A 331 7.35 3.49 -7.12
N ILE A 332 8.33 3.21 -7.99
CA ILE A 332 8.83 4.17 -8.98
C ILE A 332 7.91 4.25 -10.22
N ARG A 333 7.10 3.21 -10.48
CA ARG A 333 6.24 3.13 -11.68
C ARG A 333 4.76 3.25 -11.37
N HIS A 334 4.03 3.98 -12.23
CA HIS A 334 2.59 4.22 -12.15
C HIS A 334 1.73 3.06 -12.61
N ASP A 335 2.27 2.13 -13.39
CA ASP A 335 1.51 0.98 -13.90
C ASP A 335 1.09 0.03 -12.77
N VAL A 336 1.74 0.13 -11.59
CA VAL A 336 1.31 -0.51 -10.34
C VAL A 336 -0.11 -0.08 -9.97
N CYS A 337 -0.47 1.17 -10.27
CA CYS A 337 -1.71 1.84 -9.91
C CYS A 337 -2.78 1.81 -11.01
N ALA A 338 -2.37 1.61 -12.27
CA ALA A 338 -3.25 1.67 -13.44
C ALA A 338 -4.13 0.42 -13.63
N ALA A 339 -3.98 -0.61 -12.79
CA ALA A 339 -4.45 -1.95 -13.11
C ALA A 339 -5.60 -2.42 -12.21
N ARG A 340 -6.79 -1.81 -12.33
CA ARG A 340 -8.04 -2.47 -11.94
C ARG A 340 -8.45 -3.63 -12.88
N GLY A 341 -7.59 -4.06 -13.81
CA GLY A 341 -7.97 -5.09 -14.78
C GLY A 341 -6.88 -5.84 -15.55
N ASN A 342 -5.57 -5.71 -15.25
CA ASN A 342 -4.56 -6.41 -16.07
C ASN A 342 -3.25 -6.80 -15.39
N LEU A 343 -3.17 -6.80 -14.06
CA LEU A 343 -2.05 -7.43 -13.37
C LEU A 343 -2.52 -8.69 -12.68
N ALA A 344 -1.96 -9.81 -13.11
CA ALA A 344 -2.08 -11.10 -12.44
C ALA A 344 -1.30 -11.15 -11.11
N GLU A 345 -0.74 -10.02 -10.65
CA GLU A 345 0.33 -9.96 -9.65
C GLU A 345 -0.04 -9.03 -8.49
N SER A 346 0.30 -9.44 -7.27
CA SER A 346 0.15 -8.62 -6.07
C SER A 346 1.14 -7.44 -6.10
N PRO A 347 0.84 -6.27 -5.51
CA PRO A 347 1.83 -5.22 -5.32
C PRO A 347 3.11 -5.70 -4.60
N ALA A 348 2.98 -6.73 -3.76
CA ALA A 348 4.10 -7.41 -3.11
C ALA A 348 5.07 -8.07 -4.12
N ASP A 349 4.56 -8.57 -5.24
CA ASP A 349 5.35 -9.27 -6.26
C ASP A 349 6.17 -8.29 -7.12
N ARG A 350 5.88 -6.98 -7.06
CA ARG A 350 6.58 -5.91 -7.77
C ARG A 350 7.76 -5.32 -7.00
N TRP A 351 8.53 -6.19 -6.36
CA TRP A 351 9.64 -5.81 -5.49
C TRP A 351 10.73 -4.99 -6.22
N GLN A 352 10.90 -5.19 -7.53
CA GLN A 352 11.90 -4.49 -8.35
C GLN A 352 11.59 -2.99 -8.55
N ASP A 353 10.32 -2.61 -8.44
CA ASP A 353 9.88 -1.21 -8.57
C ASP A 353 9.74 -0.51 -7.23
N ARG A 354 9.81 -1.27 -6.13
CA ARG A 354 9.55 -0.79 -4.78
C ARG A 354 10.74 0.03 -4.28
N LEU A 355 10.46 1.19 -3.68
CA LEU A 355 11.47 1.96 -2.97
C LEU A 355 12.00 1.14 -1.77
N PRO A 356 13.32 1.14 -1.54
CA PRO A 356 13.93 0.34 -0.48
C PRO A 356 13.48 0.74 0.93
N ASP A 357 13.09 2.00 1.12
CA ASP A 357 12.53 2.53 2.37
C ASP A 357 11.08 2.92 2.09
N GLY A 358 10.25 1.89 2.00
CA GLY A 358 8.83 2.03 1.81
C GLY A 358 8.17 2.61 3.06
N PRO A 359 7.03 3.28 2.91
CA PRO A 359 6.31 3.85 4.04
C PRO A 359 5.94 2.78 5.08
N ARG A 360 5.95 3.17 6.35
CA ARG A 360 5.43 2.36 7.44
C ARG A 360 3.90 2.31 7.36
N LEU A 361 3.35 1.09 7.44
CA LEU A 361 1.92 0.89 7.64
C LEU A 361 1.61 0.89 9.13
N GLU A 362 0.75 1.80 9.55
CA GLU A 362 0.21 1.87 10.90
C GLU A 362 -1.24 1.41 10.91
N CYS A 363 -1.63 0.62 11.90
CA CYS A 363 -3.03 0.32 12.18
C CYS A 363 -3.43 1.11 13.43
N LEU A 364 -4.15 2.21 13.22
CA LEU A 364 -4.70 3.00 14.29
C LEU A 364 -5.94 2.25 14.84
N GLY A 365 -5.95 2.05 16.15
CA GLY A 365 -7.04 1.41 16.87
C GLY A 365 -8.36 2.23 16.83
N PRO A 366 -9.32 1.93 17.72
CA PRO A 366 -10.61 2.63 17.75
C PRO A 366 -10.50 4.16 17.97
N ASP A 367 -9.35 4.62 18.49
CA ASP A 367 -9.06 6.02 18.79
C ASP A 367 -8.39 6.79 17.63
N PHE A 368 -8.50 6.30 16.39
CA PHE A 368 -7.92 7.00 15.22
C PHE A 368 -8.40 8.45 15.05
N ARG A 369 -9.56 8.81 15.63
CA ARG A 369 -10.12 10.17 15.66
C ARG A 369 -9.41 11.12 16.63
N THR A 370 -8.40 10.66 17.35
CA THR A 370 -7.54 11.52 18.18
C THR A 370 -6.07 11.35 17.82
N ALA A 371 -5.75 10.44 16.90
CA ALA A 371 -4.39 10.20 16.45
C ALA A 371 -3.89 11.43 15.67
N PRO A 372 -2.80 12.08 16.11
CA PRO A 372 -2.23 13.22 15.40
C PRO A 372 -1.70 12.77 14.03
N SER A 373 -1.68 13.69 13.07
CA SER A 373 -1.19 13.46 11.72
C SER A 373 -0.33 14.64 11.30
N PHE A 374 0.97 14.40 11.07
CA PHE A 374 1.87 15.47 10.62
C PHE A 374 1.59 15.97 9.20
N VAL A 375 0.80 15.21 8.41
CA VAL A 375 0.41 15.60 7.04
C VAL A 375 -0.67 16.68 7.05
N TYR A 376 -1.54 16.67 8.07
CA TYR A 376 -2.65 17.63 8.20
C TYR A 376 -3.21 17.59 9.63
N ASP A 377 -3.11 18.72 10.34
CA ASP A 377 -3.48 18.80 11.76
C ASP A 377 -4.98 18.55 12.01
N ARG A 378 -5.84 18.87 11.04
CA ARG A 378 -7.29 18.64 11.12
C ARG A 378 -7.72 17.28 10.57
N MET A 379 -6.79 16.35 10.35
CA MET A 379 -7.11 15.00 9.89
C MET A 379 -8.13 14.30 10.81
N PRO A 380 -8.04 14.35 12.15
CA PRO A 380 -9.08 13.82 13.06
C PRO A 380 -10.52 14.32 12.79
N GLU A 381 -10.66 15.62 12.56
CA GLU A 381 -11.95 16.27 12.26
C GLU A 381 -12.49 15.79 10.92
N LEU A 382 -11.62 15.76 9.90
CA LEU A 382 -11.96 15.28 8.57
C LEU A 382 -12.42 13.81 8.58
N LEU A 383 -11.68 12.92 9.25
CA LEU A 383 -12.07 11.51 9.34
C LEU A 383 -13.45 11.35 10.01
N SER A 384 -13.73 12.19 11.02
CA SER A 384 -15.05 12.22 11.67
C SER A 384 -16.15 12.73 10.74
N GLU A 385 -15.84 13.74 9.93
CA GLU A 385 -16.75 14.30 8.94
C GLU A 385 -17.08 13.29 7.83
N LEU A 386 -16.10 12.55 7.30
CA LEU A 386 -16.33 11.52 6.30
C LEU A 386 -17.23 10.38 6.82
N LEU A 387 -17.05 9.99 8.09
CA LEU A 387 -17.94 9.03 8.74
C LEU A 387 -19.36 9.59 8.90
N ARG A 388 -19.50 10.87 9.27
CA ARG A 388 -20.79 11.55 9.38
C ARG A 388 -21.51 11.60 8.02
N LEU A 389 -20.82 12.02 6.96
CA LEU A 389 -21.33 12.05 5.59
C LEU A 389 -21.74 10.67 5.07
N GLY A 390 -21.01 9.62 5.48
CA GLY A 390 -21.35 8.24 5.17
C GLY A 390 -22.41 7.60 6.09
N ASP A 391 -22.87 8.33 7.12
CA ASP A 391 -23.76 7.83 8.18
C ASP A 391 -23.20 6.57 8.88
N TYR A 392 -21.88 6.54 9.11
CA TYR A 392 -21.17 5.41 9.71
C TYR A 392 -20.76 5.68 11.16
N ARG A 393 -20.72 4.62 11.98
CA ARG A 393 -20.20 4.69 13.35
C ARG A 393 -18.70 4.43 13.36
N ALA A 394 -17.92 5.33 13.97
CA ALA A 394 -16.47 5.20 14.05
C ALA A 394 -15.99 3.85 14.62
N ASN A 395 -16.70 3.32 15.63
CA ASN A 395 -16.35 2.06 16.29
C ASN A 395 -16.42 0.82 15.38
N ASP A 396 -17.01 0.94 14.19
CA ASP A 396 -17.11 -0.15 13.22
C ASP A 396 -15.90 -0.21 12.28
N PHE A 397 -14.96 0.72 12.40
CA PHE A 397 -13.82 0.87 11.50
C PHE A 397 -12.47 0.67 12.21
N LEU A 398 -11.47 0.31 11.42
CA LEU A 398 -10.05 0.46 11.72
C LEU A 398 -9.48 1.48 10.74
N CYS A 399 -8.47 2.25 11.15
CA CYS A 399 -7.78 3.17 10.24
C CYS A 399 -6.37 2.66 9.96
N TYR A 400 -6.10 2.30 8.72
CA TYR A 400 -4.75 2.03 8.26
C TYR A 400 -4.15 3.30 7.70
N ARG A 401 -2.90 3.60 8.04
CA ARG A 401 -2.26 4.85 7.67
C ARG A 401 -0.83 4.63 7.21
N VAL A 402 -0.47 5.38 6.17
CA VAL A 402 0.88 5.59 5.68
C VAL A 402 1.12 7.09 5.68
N GLN A 403 2.23 7.54 6.25
CA GLN A 403 2.67 8.93 6.15
C GLN A 403 4.16 8.98 5.75
N THR A 404 4.56 10.03 5.05
CA THR A 404 5.96 10.21 4.62
C THR A 404 6.31 11.68 4.51
N HIS A 405 7.42 12.08 5.13
CA HIS A 405 8.04 13.38 4.89
C HIS A 405 8.77 13.39 3.54
N TYR A 406 8.59 14.48 2.80
CA TYR A 406 9.19 14.72 1.49
C TYR A 406 9.09 13.48 0.57
N PRO A 407 7.86 13.06 0.20
CA PRO A 407 7.71 11.91 -0.68
C PRO A 407 8.50 12.09 -1.98
N VAL A 408 8.88 10.96 -2.59
CA VAL A 408 9.53 11.01 -3.91
C VAL A 408 8.50 11.43 -4.94
N TRP A 409 8.74 12.56 -5.59
CA TRP A 409 7.83 13.11 -6.60
C TRP A 409 7.46 12.07 -7.64
N ASN A 410 6.17 12.03 -7.97
CA ASN A 410 5.60 11.14 -8.98
C ASN A 410 5.76 9.63 -8.66
N CYS A 411 6.09 9.25 -7.42
CA CYS A 411 6.00 7.86 -6.97
C CYS A 411 4.63 7.60 -6.33
N PRO A 412 3.92 6.51 -6.68
CA PRO A 412 2.76 6.07 -5.92
C PRO A 412 3.13 5.52 -4.54
N TYR A 413 2.44 6.03 -3.53
CA TYR A 413 2.38 5.49 -2.17
C TYR A 413 1.04 4.78 -2.02
N LEU A 414 1.08 3.52 -1.62
CA LEU A 414 -0.11 2.66 -1.68
C LEU A 414 -0.32 1.84 -0.43
N ILE A 415 -1.59 1.54 -0.17
CA ILE A 415 -2.05 0.56 0.79
C ILE A 415 -2.87 -0.46 0.00
N TRP A 416 -2.53 -1.74 0.11
CA TRP A 416 -3.30 -2.82 -0.50
C TRP A 416 -3.95 -3.68 0.58
N MET A 417 -5.05 -4.33 0.21
CA MET A 417 -5.80 -5.27 1.02
C MET A 417 -5.92 -6.57 0.24
N ASP A 418 -5.25 -7.62 0.71
CA ASP A 418 -5.28 -8.94 0.11
C ASP A 418 -6.37 -9.80 0.76
N TYR A 419 -7.45 -10.04 0.01
CA TYR A 419 -8.62 -10.84 0.38
C TYR A 419 -8.55 -12.29 -0.09
N SER A 420 -7.37 -12.78 -0.47
CA SER A 420 -7.20 -14.21 -0.71
C SER A 420 -7.75 -15.00 0.49
N PRO A 421 -8.27 -16.23 0.34
CA PRO A 421 -8.74 -17.02 1.47
C PRO A 421 -7.57 -17.32 2.43
N GLU A 422 -7.73 -17.08 3.73
CA GLU A 422 -6.92 -17.79 4.71
C GLU A 422 -7.51 -19.19 4.80
N ASP A 423 -6.79 -20.20 4.31
CA ASP A 423 -7.08 -21.54 4.80
C ASP A 423 -6.68 -21.54 6.27
N THR A 424 -7.65 -21.31 7.16
CA THR A 424 -7.58 -21.83 8.52
C THR A 424 -7.10 -23.27 8.39
N PRO A 425 -6.01 -23.69 9.04
CA PRO A 425 -5.67 -25.10 9.07
C PRO A 425 -6.93 -25.80 9.54
N ASP A 426 -7.48 -26.68 8.69
CA ASP A 426 -8.62 -27.53 9.06
C ASP A 426 -8.34 -28.00 10.49
N THR A 427 -9.16 -27.55 11.44
CA THR A 427 -9.18 -28.10 12.79
C THR A 427 -9.56 -29.57 12.62
N LEU A 428 -8.53 -30.39 12.44
CA LEU A 428 -8.55 -31.84 12.58
C LEU A 428 -8.67 -32.20 14.07
#